data_AF-A0AA41Y3L7-F1
#
_entry.id   AF-A0AA41Y3L7-F1
#
_cell.length_a   1.000
_cell.length_b   1.000
_cell.length_c   1.000
_cell.angle_alpha   90.00
_cell.angle_beta   90.00
_cell.angle_gamma   90.00
#
_symmetry.space_group_name_H-M   'P 1'
#
loop_
_entity.id
_entity.type
_entity.pdbx_description
1 polymer ?
#
loop_
_entity_poly.entity_id
_entity_poly.type
_entity_poly.pdbx_seq_one_letter_code
_entity_poly.pdbx_strand_id
1 'polypeptide(L)'
;MKLFSFFEREDKHLREDQEYIQLVSCPRNGVNCSEHRKGINQSLLVAQKCRIDKEYHKSIGEIKEAYQLAGSLSGEQCRQCSQLFQETILNSLKQMTRELEKMTSGVFPGDRFHASYMVASSTLNELEQQHKTEV
;
A
#
# COMPACT_ATOMS: atom_id res chain seq x y z
N MET A 1 14.39 14.26 -6.69
CA MET A 1 13.33 13.24 -6.84
C MET A 1 12.07 13.76 -6.19
N LYS A 2 10.97 13.91 -6.93
CA LYS A 2 9.67 14.28 -6.37
C LYS A 2 9.00 13.02 -5.85
N LEU A 3 9.15 12.74 -4.56
CA LEU A 3 8.27 11.83 -3.84
C LEU A 3 6.92 12.53 -3.75
N PHE A 4 5.98 12.15 -4.62
CA PHE A 4 4.67 12.75 -4.58
C PHE A 4 3.91 12.21 -3.35
N SER A 5 3.68 13.06 -2.36
CA SER A 5 2.67 12.87 -1.33
C SER A 5 1.29 13.03 -1.97
N PHE A 6 0.83 12.00 -2.69
CA PHE A 6 -0.41 12.10 -3.49
C PHE A 6 -1.71 12.04 -2.67
N PHE A 7 -1.65 11.77 -1.37
CA PHE A 7 -2.83 11.53 -0.54
C PHE A 7 -3.40 12.77 0.15
N GLU A 8 -2.95 13.98 -0.22
CA GLU A 8 -3.46 15.25 0.33
C GLU A 8 -4.66 15.85 -0.41
N ARG A 9 -5.25 15.18 -1.41
CA ARG A 9 -6.49 15.67 -2.01
C ARG A 9 -7.69 14.85 -1.59
N GLU A 10 -8.50 15.51 -0.76
CA GLU A 10 -9.89 15.21 -0.45
C GLU A 10 -10.67 14.65 -1.64
N ASP A 11 -11.49 13.65 -1.33
CA ASP A 11 -12.78 13.35 -1.95
C ASP A 11 -13.11 14.16 -3.21
N LYS A 12 -12.93 13.53 -4.38
CA LYS A 12 -13.92 13.42 -5.46
C LYS A 12 -13.29 12.72 -6.66
N HIS A 13 -13.76 11.50 -6.91
CA HIS A 13 -13.54 10.69 -8.10
C HIS A 13 -12.21 9.91 -8.10
N LEU A 14 -12.23 8.75 -7.44
CA LEU A 14 -11.40 7.61 -7.86
C LEU A 14 -11.71 7.36 -9.35
N ARG A 15 -10.83 7.81 -10.24
CA ARG A 15 -10.89 7.36 -11.63
C ARG A 15 -10.44 5.90 -11.61
N GLU A 16 -11.25 5.01 -12.19
CA GLU A 16 -10.87 3.59 -12.36
C GLU A 16 -9.55 3.43 -13.13
N ASP A 17 -9.14 4.47 -13.86
CA ASP A 17 -7.91 4.54 -14.66
C ASP A 17 -6.66 4.95 -13.87
N GLN A 18 -6.75 5.20 -12.56
CA GLN A 18 -5.64 5.74 -11.79
C GLN A 18 -4.67 4.63 -11.36
N GLU A 19 -3.59 4.45 -12.12
CA GLU A 19 -2.48 3.58 -11.74
C GLU A 19 -1.72 4.18 -10.54
N TYR A 20 -1.84 3.56 -9.36
CA TYR A 20 -1.10 3.93 -8.14
C TYR A 20 0.41 3.85 -8.33
N ILE A 21 0.85 2.86 -9.11
CA ILE A 21 2.24 2.64 -9.49
C ILE A 21 2.36 2.72 -11.01
N GLN A 22 3.04 3.77 -11.49
CA GLN A 22 3.27 4.00 -12.92
C GLN A 22 4.57 3.31 -13.40
N LEU A 23 4.59 2.79 -14.65
CA LEU A 23 5.77 2.12 -15.26
C LEU A 23 7.00 3.02 -15.38
N VAL A 24 6.82 4.34 -15.41
CA VAL A 24 7.92 5.31 -15.50
C VAL A 24 8.87 5.23 -14.31
N SER A 25 8.44 4.63 -13.20
CA SER A 25 9.25 4.44 -12.01
C SER A 25 10.10 3.16 -12.06
N CYS A 26 9.88 2.30 -13.06
CA CYS A 26 10.61 1.05 -13.26
C CYS A 26 11.74 1.18 -14.31
N PRO A 27 12.90 0.54 -14.10
CA PRO A 27 13.91 0.40 -15.14
C PRO A 27 13.31 -0.21 -16.42
N ARG A 28 13.73 0.28 -17.59
CA ARG A 28 13.26 -0.19 -18.92
C ARG A 28 11.74 -0.14 -19.10
N ASN A 29 11.06 0.83 -18.49
CA ASN A 29 9.61 1.01 -18.54
C ASN A 29 8.81 -0.22 -18.06
N GLY A 30 9.41 -1.11 -17.26
CA GLY A 30 8.73 -2.21 -16.58
C GLY A 30 7.94 -3.16 -17.49
N VAL A 31 8.27 -3.27 -18.79
CA VAL A 31 7.53 -4.11 -19.76
C VAL A 31 7.38 -5.54 -19.25
N ASN A 32 8.46 -6.10 -18.69
CA ASN A 32 8.51 -7.47 -18.16
C ASN A 32 7.84 -7.62 -16.79
N CYS A 33 7.54 -6.51 -16.12
CA CYS A 33 6.91 -6.48 -14.80
C CYS A 33 5.46 -5.97 -14.88
N SER A 34 4.93 -5.79 -16.10
CA SER A 34 3.67 -5.07 -16.35
C SER A 34 2.43 -5.80 -15.84
N GLU A 35 2.39 -7.13 -15.90
CA GLU A 35 1.27 -7.94 -15.38
C GLU A 35 1.21 -7.92 -13.86
N HIS A 36 2.35 -8.12 -13.19
CA HIS A 36 2.43 -8.03 -11.73
C HIS A 36 2.04 -6.62 -11.25
N ARG A 37 2.50 -5.59 -11.95
CA ARG A 37 2.13 -4.19 -11.66
C ARG A 37 0.62 -3.96 -11.79
N LYS A 38 -0.04 -4.55 -12.80
CA LYS A 38 -1.50 -4.46 -12.93
C LYS A 38 -2.20 -5.09 -11.72
N GLY A 39 -1.76 -6.28 -11.30
CA GLY A 39 -2.28 -6.94 -10.11
C GLY A 39 -2.08 -6.10 -8.84
N ILE A 40 -0.88 -5.56 -8.62
CA ILE A 40 -0.56 -4.69 -7.48
C ILE A 40 -1.45 -3.44 -7.48
N ASN A 41 -1.59 -2.76 -8.64
CA ASN A 41 -2.45 -1.59 -8.76
C ASN A 41 -3.92 -1.92 -8.49
N GLN A 42 -4.39 -3.10 -8.90
CA GLN A 42 -5.75 -3.56 -8.63
C GLN A 42 -5.97 -3.77 -7.12
N SER A 43 -5.08 -4.46 -6.42
CA SER A 43 -5.18 -4.63 -4.96
C SER A 43 -5.11 -3.29 -4.23
N LEU A 44 -4.26 -2.35 -4.67
CA LEU A 44 -4.21 -1.00 -4.09
C LEU A 44 -5.50 -0.19 -4.33
N LEU A 45 -6.13 -0.35 -5.49
CA LEU A 45 -7.42 0.27 -5.79
C LEU A 45 -8.52 -0.30 -4.90
N VAL A 46 -8.57 -1.63 -4.72
CA VAL A 46 -9.55 -2.27 -3.83
C VAL A 46 -9.31 -1.84 -2.38
N ALA A 47 -8.05 -1.82 -1.92
CA ALA A 47 -7.70 -1.33 -0.60
C ALA A 47 -8.21 0.10 -0.38
N GLN A 48 -8.01 0.99 -1.35
CA GLN A 48 -8.48 2.37 -1.24
C GLN A 48 -10.01 2.45 -1.18
N LYS A 49 -10.74 1.65 -1.96
CA LYS A 49 -12.21 1.56 -1.89
C LYS A 49 -12.65 1.10 -0.49
N CYS A 50 -12.08 0.01 0.02
CA CYS A 50 -12.37 -0.48 1.37
C CYS A 50 -12.06 0.56 2.46
N ARG A 51 -10.96 1.32 2.32
CA ARG A 51 -10.62 2.41 3.25
C ARG A 51 -11.69 3.52 3.25
N ILE A 52 -12.17 3.93 2.08
CA ILE A 52 -13.25 4.94 1.96
C ILE A 52 -14.54 4.43 2.63
N ASP A 53 -14.87 3.15 2.42
CA ASP A 53 -16.01 2.48 3.04
C ASP A 53 -15.78 2.16 4.54
N LYS A 54 -14.62 2.53 5.10
CA LYS A 54 -14.18 2.26 6.48
C LYS A 54 -14.08 0.77 6.83
N GLU A 55 -13.95 -0.08 5.81
CA GLU A 55 -13.65 -1.51 5.90
C GLU A 55 -12.14 -1.76 6.04
N TYR A 56 -11.52 -1.16 7.07
CA TYR A 56 -10.05 -1.15 7.23
C TYR A 56 -9.42 -2.54 7.28
N HIS A 57 -10.11 -3.54 7.86
CA HIS A 57 -9.62 -4.93 7.88
C HIS A 57 -9.41 -5.50 6.47
N LYS A 58 -10.35 -5.28 5.55
CA LYS A 58 -10.19 -5.69 4.13
C LYS A 58 -9.10 -4.88 3.46
N SER A 59 -9.09 -3.56 3.71
CA SER A 59 -8.06 -2.69 3.17
C SER A 59 -6.63 -3.11 3.55
N ILE A 60 -6.42 -3.58 4.78
CA ILE A 60 -5.12 -4.09 5.25
C ILE A 60 -4.79 -5.42 4.57
N GLY A 61 -5.78 -6.30 4.39
CA GLY A 61 -5.62 -7.57 3.66
C GLY A 61 -5.14 -7.36 2.23
N GLU A 62 -5.81 -6.47 1.49
CA GLU A 62 -5.45 -6.13 0.10
C GLU A 62 -4.05 -5.52 -0.01
N ILE A 63 -3.64 -4.69 0.95
CA ILE A 63 -2.28 -4.15 1.00
C ILE A 63 -1.25 -5.26 1.25
N LYS A 64 -1.56 -6.23 2.12
CA LYS A 64 -0.67 -7.37 2.39
C LYS A 64 -0.53 -8.25 1.15
N GLU A 65 -1.61 -8.51 0.44
CA GLU A 65 -1.59 -9.24 -0.83
C GLU A 65 -0.78 -8.50 -1.89
N ALA A 66 -0.98 -7.19 -2.04
CA ALA A 66 -0.18 -6.37 -2.95
C ALA A 66 1.32 -6.47 -2.63
N TYR A 67 1.69 -6.44 -1.34
CA TYR A 67 3.09 -6.55 -0.91
C TYR A 67 3.68 -7.93 -1.24
N GLN A 68 2.93 -9.00 -1.01
CA GLN A 68 3.35 -10.36 -1.34
C GLN A 68 3.53 -10.53 -2.86
N LEU A 69 2.58 -10.01 -3.64
CA LEU A 69 2.66 -10.01 -5.10
C LEU A 69 3.87 -9.19 -5.58
N ALA A 70 4.22 -8.09 -4.91
CA ALA A 70 5.43 -7.33 -5.19
C ALA A 70 6.71 -8.11 -4.88
N GLY A 71 6.74 -8.87 -3.78
CA GLY A 71 7.86 -9.75 -3.41
C GLY A 71 8.01 -10.98 -4.31
N SER A 72 6.93 -11.44 -4.95
CA SER A 72 6.99 -12.59 -5.87
C SER A 72 7.59 -12.26 -7.23
N LEU A 73 7.84 -10.98 -7.55
CA LEU A 73 8.57 -10.58 -8.76
C LEU A 73 10.01 -11.09 -8.69
N SER A 74 10.21 -12.29 -9.21
CA SER A 74 11.50 -12.96 -9.29
C SER A 74 12.12 -12.71 -10.67
N GLY A 75 13.43 -12.42 -10.67
CA GLY A 75 14.21 -12.15 -11.88
C GLY A 75 14.99 -10.84 -11.80
N GLU A 76 16.25 -10.88 -12.25
CA GLU A 76 17.17 -9.73 -12.17
C GLU A 76 16.61 -8.45 -12.80
N GLN A 77 15.75 -8.59 -13.81
CA GLN A 77 15.16 -7.48 -14.54
C GLN A 77 14.04 -6.75 -13.79
N CYS A 78 13.37 -7.42 -12.84
CA CYS A 78 12.27 -6.85 -12.06
C CYS A 78 12.62 -6.59 -10.60
N ARG A 79 13.83 -6.95 -10.14
CA ARG A 79 14.24 -6.78 -8.73
C ARG A 79 14.10 -5.35 -8.23
N GLN A 80 14.54 -4.37 -9.03
CA GLN A 80 14.41 -2.95 -8.66
C GLN A 80 12.96 -2.47 -8.66
N CYS A 81 12.12 -3.00 -9.56
CA CYS A 81 10.68 -2.73 -9.55
C CYS A 81 10.01 -3.33 -8.31
N SER A 82 10.36 -4.56 -7.94
CA SER A 82 9.87 -5.25 -6.76
C SER A 82 10.11 -4.42 -5.49
N GLN A 83 11.35 -3.94 -5.30
CA GLN A 83 11.71 -3.09 -4.16
C GLN A 83 10.91 -1.79 -4.14
N LEU A 84 10.81 -1.10 -5.29
CA LEU A 84 10.02 0.12 -5.39
C LEU A 84 8.53 -0.11 -5.08
N PHE A 85 7.97 -1.22 -5.57
CA PHE A 85 6.57 -1.57 -5.35
C PHE A 85 6.34 -1.85 -3.86
N GLN A 86 7.18 -2.69 -3.25
CA GLN A 86 7.14 -2.98 -1.82
C GLN A 86 7.25 -1.70 -0.97
N GLU A 87 8.16 -0.77 -1.30
CA GLU A 87 8.31 0.50 -0.59
C GLU A 87 7.06 1.38 -0.72
N THR A 88 6.47 1.45 -1.91
CA THR A 88 5.24 2.22 -2.16
C THR A 88 4.06 1.66 -1.37
N ILE A 89 3.95 0.34 -1.31
CA ILE A 89 2.90 -0.37 -0.57
C ILE A 89 3.09 -0.18 0.94
N LEU A 90 4.32 -0.30 1.44
CA LEU A 90 4.66 -0.02 2.83
C LEU A 90 4.30 1.41 3.23
N ASN A 91 4.61 2.39 2.39
CA ASN A 91 4.25 3.78 2.64
C ASN A 91 2.73 3.98 2.70
N SER A 92 1.98 3.26 1.87
CA SER A 92 0.50 3.27 1.91
C SER A 92 -0.03 2.70 3.23
N LEU A 93 0.53 1.57 3.70
CA LEU A 93 0.18 0.99 4.99
C LEU A 93 0.53 1.93 6.15
N LYS A 94 1.73 2.54 6.15
CA LYS A 94 2.16 3.52 7.16
C LYS A 94 1.17 4.66 7.29
N GLN A 95 0.70 5.19 6.17
CA GLN A 95 -0.25 6.29 6.19
C GLN A 95 -1.60 5.87 6.79
N MET A 96 -2.09 4.68 6.43
CA MET A 96 -3.32 4.14 6.99
C MET A 96 -3.21 3.87 8.48
N THR A 97 -2.08 3.32 8.95
CA THR A 97 -1.81 3.13 10.37
C THR A 97 -1.86 4.46 11.13
N ARG A 98 -1.26 5.53 10.59
CA ARG A 98 -1.33 6.88 11.19
C ARG A 98 -2.74 7.47 11.20
N GLU A 99 -3.55 7.19 10.18
CA GLU A 99 -4.95 7.60 10.16
C GLU A 99 -5.75 6.89 11.26
N LEU A 100 -5.60 5.57 11.37
CA LEU A 100 -6.23 4.76 12.40
C LEU A 100 -5.77 5.17 13.80
N GLU A 101 -4.49 5.49 13.98
CA GLU A 101 -3.95 6.03 15.22
C GLU A 101 -4.67 7.33 15.62
N LYS A 102 -4.85 8.27 14.68
CA LYS A 102 -5.59 9.52 14.93
C LYS A 102 -7.07 9.29 15.27
N MET A 103 -7.70 8.28 14.66
CA MET A 103 -9.11 7.94 14.95
C MET A 103 -9.28 7.23 16.30
N THR A 104 -8.21 6.63 16.82
CA THR A 104 -8.20 5.85 18.06
C THR A 104 -7.52 6.56 19.22
N SER A 105 -6.86 7.69 18.98
CA SER A 105 -6.23 8.53 20.00
C SER A 105 -7.01 9.82 20.23
N GLY A 106 -7.15 10.24 21.50
CA GLY A 106 -7.89 11.44 21.88
C GLY A 106 -8.48 11.37 23.29
N VAL A 107 -9.22 12.41 23.70
CA VAL A 107 -9.85 12.51 25.03
C VAL A 107 -11.06 11.58 25.16
N PHE A 108 -11.66 11.16 24.04
CA PHE A 108 -12.67 10.11 23.95
C PHE A 108 -12.34 9.20 22.77
N PRO A 109 -11.41 8.24 22.94
CA PRO A 109 -11.02 7.36 21.87
C PRO A 109 -12.22 6.51 21.44
N GLY A 110 -12.56 6.54 20.15
CA GLY A 110 -13.58 5.68 19.59
C GLY A 110 -13.05 4.25 19.48
N ASP A 111 -13.53 3.35 20.34
CA ASP A 111 -13.07 1.95 20.39
C ASP A 111 -13.33 1.18 19.08
N ARG A 112 -14.24 1.70 18.23
CA ARG A 112 -14.65 1.12 16.95
C ARG A 112 -13.49 0.77 16.02
N PHE A 113 -12.41 1.56 15.99
CA PHE A 113 -11.28 1.36 15.07
C PHE A 113 -10.02 0.83 15.75
N HIS A 114 -10.05 0.60 17.07
CA HIS A 114 -8.89 0.17 17.84
C HIS A 114 -8.37 -1.19 17.35
N ALA A 115 -9.27 -2.15 17.12
CA ALA A 115 -8.90 -3.44 16.55
C ALA A 115 -8.22 -3.31 15.18
N SER A 116 -8.74 -2.46 14.29
CA SER A 116 -8.13 -2.21 12.98
C SER A 116 -6.76 -1.53 13.09
N TYR A 117 -6.59 -0.60 14.04
CA TYR A 117 -5.30 0.02 14.33
C TYR A 117 -4.25 -1.01 14.79
N MET A 118 -4.63 -1.91 15.69
CA MET A 118 -3.74 -2.98 16.16
C MET A 118 -3.32 -3.91 15.02
N VAL A 119 -4.26 -4.31 14.15
CA VAL A 119 -3.98 -5.15 12.99
C VAL A 119 -3.07 -4.41 11.98
N ALA A 120 -3.34 -3.13 11.69
CA ALA A 120 -2.51 -2.33 10.80
C ALA A 120 -1.09 -2.17 11.33
N SER A 121 -0.94 -1.93 12.64
CA SER A 121 0.36 -1.77 13.30
C SER A 121 1.17 -3.06 13.31
N SER A 122 0.53 -4.20 13.63
CA SER A 122 1.17 -5.53 13.56
C SER A 122 1.62 -5.84 12.14
N THR A 123 0.74 -5.65 11.17
CA THR A 123 1.03 -5.92 9.76
C THR A 123 2.17 -5.03 9.27
N LEU A 124 2.19 -3.75 9.64
CA LEU A 124 3.28 -2.84 9.27
C LEU A 124 4.63 -3.32 9.81
N ASN A 125 4.69 -3.71 11.09
CA ASN A 125 5.91 -4.23 11.69
C ASN A 125 6.39 -5.52 11.01
N GLU A 126 5.47 -6.44 10.70
CA GLU A 126 5.78 -7.67 9.95
C GLU A 126 6.41 -7.34 8.59
N LEU A 127 5.76 -6.48 7.80
CA LEU A 127 6.22 -6.17 6.45
C LEU A 127 7.54 -5.36 6.45
N GLU A 128 7.74 -4.47 7.42
CA GLU A 128 9.02 -3.75 7.56
C GLU A 128 10.18 -4.69 7.92
N GLN A 129 9.95 -5.70 8.75
CA GLN A 129 10.96 -6.70 9.08
C GLN A 129 11.31 -7.56 7.86
N GLN A 130 10.31 -7.95 7.07
CA GLN A 130 10.52 -8.67 5.81
C GLN A 130 11.34 -7.83 4.83
N HIS A 131 10.96 -6.56 4.63
CA HIS A 131 11.64 -5.67 3.70
C HIS A 131 13.12 -5.45 4.04
N LYS A 132 13.45 -5.29 5.34
CA LYS A 132 14.84 -5.13 5.79
C LYS A 132 15.71 -6.37 5.56
N THR A 133 15.10 -7.55 5.44
CA THR A 133 15.81 -8.81 5.24
C THR A 133 16.08 -9.08 3.75
N GLU A 134 15.33 -8.44 2.86
CA GLU A 134 15.40 -8.63 1.40
C GLU A 134 16.28 -7.59 0.66
N VAL A 135 16.62 -6.49 1.33
CA VAL A 135 17.53 -5.43 0.86
C VAL A 135 18.97 -5.78 1.19
#